data_AF-A0A940LC51-F1
#
_entry.id   AF-A0A940LC51-F1
#
_cell.length_a   1.000
_cell.length_b   1.000
_cell.length_c   1.000
_cell.angle_alpha   90.00
_cell.angle_beta   90.00
_cell.angle_gamma   90.00
#
_symmetry.space_group_name_H-M   'P 1'
#
loop_
_entity.id
_entity.type
_entity.pdbx_description
1 polymer ?
#
loop_
_entity_poly.entity_id
_entity_poly.type
_entity_poly.pdbx_seq_one_letter_code
_entity_poly.pdbx_strand_id
1 'polypeptide(L)'
;GRGIPLGKVVDVVSKINTGAKYDSKVFQKSVGLNGVGTKAVNALSKYFKVSSFREGKVKEAEFERGVLIKEYKEAKSEEDNGTLVTFVPDDTIFKNFHFIPEYLEKQIWNYCFLNAGLKIIFNGKSYVSKNGLLDLLTRETNADSNPDGIRYPIIHLKGDDIEVAITHNNDYGEEYHSFVNGQHTTQGGTHQAAFREAYVKVIRDFYKKDYEASDIRASIVAAVAVRVVEPVFESQTKTKLGSINVDEGGPSMRQFVLDFLSRQLDNYLHKNPSVADALKKRIEQSERERKDLAGIKKLANERAKKANLHNKKLRDCRVHLNDEPPSKNKQEFFATQKNTTIFITEGDSASGSLTKARDVETQAVFSLRGKPLNCFGMTKKVVYENEELNLLQHALNIEEGLEGLRYNRIVIATDADVDGMHIRLLIMTFFLQFFPDLVKGNHVYILQTPLFRVRNKQETIYCYSEAEKQAAVKKLGSKPEITRFKGLGEISPDEFGRFIGDEIRLDPVILEHGDHIQHLLEYYMGKNTQERQEFIINNLRVELDTVEEIVG
;
A
#
# COMPACT_ATOMS: atom_id res chain seq x y z
N GLY A 1 25.59 6.41 16.53
CA GLY A 1 25.42 7.55 15.59
C GLY A 1 26.31 8.71 16.03
N ARG A 2 26.18 9.93 15.47
CA ARG A 2 26.96 11.10 15.98
C ARG A 2 26.28 11.85 17.12
N GLY A 3 24.95 11.72 17.26
CA GLY A 3 24.15 12.56 18.14
C GLY A 3 23.88 13.97 17.57
N ILE A 4 22.77 14.59 17.99
CA ILE A 4 22.48 16.00 17.73
C ILE A 4 23.50 16.87 18.50
N PRO A 5 24.07 17.94 17.92
CA PRO A 5 24.90 18.87 18.69
C PRO A 5 24.17 19.35 19.96
N LEU A 6 24.82 19.24 21.13
CA LEU A 6 24.16 19.42 22.43
C LEU A 6 23.46 20.78 22.55
N GLY A 7 24.09 21.86 22.11
CA GLY A 7 23.50 23.22 22.08
C GLY A 7 22.37 23.43 21.06
N LYS A 8 21.97 22.40 20.31
CA LYS A 8 20.92 22.46 19.27
C LYS A 8 19.77 21.49 19.50
N VAL A 9 19.75 20.74 20.62
CA VAL A 9 18.74 19.72 20.91
C VAL A 9 17.31 20.28 20.83
N VAL A 10 17.05 21.40 21.50
CA VAL A 10 15.72 22.05 21.50
C VAL A 10 15.38 22.59 20.11
N ASP A 11 16.29 23.33 19.47
CA ASP A 11 16.07 23.96 18.16
C ASP A 11 15.66 22.93 17.09
N VAL A 12 16.33 21.77 17.06
CA VAL A 12 16.12 20.73 16.03
C VAL A 12 14.76 20.05 16.14
N VAL A 13 14.03 20.16 17.25
CA VAL A 13 12.72 19.52 17.43
C VAL A 13 11.57 20.51 17.64
N SER A 14 11.84 21.81 17.81
CA SER A 14 10.81 22.81 18.12
C SER A 14 10.76 24.00 17.16
N LYS A 15 11.87 24.39 16.53
CA LYS A 15 11.89 25.52 15.60
C LYS A 15 11.71 25.04 14.16
N ILE A 16 10.80 25.67 13.43
CA ILE A 16 10.54 25.33 12.01
C ILE A 16 11.77 25.73 11.17
N ASN A 17 12.03 25.01 10.08
CA ASN A 17 13.13 25.25 9.14
C ASN A 17 14.54 25.24 9.78
N THR A 18 14.72 24.52 10.89
CA THR A 18 16.03 24.42 11.56
C THR A 18 16.64 23.03 11.35
N GLY A 19 17.84 22.98 10.75
CA GLY A 19 18.61 21.75 10.54
C GLY A 19 19.93 21.99 9.81
N ALA A 20 20.93 21.12 10.00
CA ALA A 20 22.25 21.23 9.34
C ALA A 20 22.23 20.90 7.83
N LYS A 21 21.04 20.70 7.27
CA LYS A 21 20.80 20.21 5.90
C LYS A 21 20.69 21.33 4.87
N TYR A 22 20.68 22.59 5.30
CA TYR A 22 20.59 23.75 4.42
C TYR A 22 21.95 24.26 3.89
N ASP A 23 23.07 23.94 4.57
CA ASP A 23 24.36 24.61 4.30
C ASP A 23 25.59 23.67 4.16
N SER A 24 25.43 22.34 4.27
CA SER A 24 26.60 21.44 4.30
C SER A 24 26.64 20.40 3.18
N LYS A 25 27.80 20.36 2.49
CA LYS A 25 28.21 19.27 1.58
C LYS A 25 28.06 17.86 2.19
N VAL A 26 28.00 17.77 3.52
CA VAL A 26 27.91 16.54 4.31
C VAL A 26 26.53 15.87 4.25
N PHE A 27 25.46 16.57 3.87
CA PHE A 27 24.08 16.03 3.85
C PHE A 27 23.32 16.18 2.52
N GLN A 28 24.03 16.47 1.41
CA GLN A 28 23.46 16.79 0.10
C GLN A 28 22.50 15.71 -0.46
N LYS A 29 22.72 14.43 -0.14
CA LYS A 29 21.94 13.29 -0.62
C LYS A 29 20.99 12.72 0.44
N SER A 30 20.37 13.60 1.22
CA SER A 30 19.39 13.21 2.25
C SER A 30 17.97 13.65 1.88
N VAL A 31 16.97 12.89 2.35
CA VAL A 31 15.55 13.15 2.05
C VAL A 31 15.00 14.38 2.77
N GLY A 32 15.58 14.74 3.93
CA GLY A 32 14.97 15.69 4.87
C GLY A 32 15.29 17.16 4.60
N LEU A 33 14.87 17.72 3.46
CA LEU A 33 15.24 19.09 3.06
C LEU A 33 14.48 20.20 3.81
N ASN A 34 13.23 19.96 4.19
CA ASN A 34 12.35 21.04 4.70
C ASN A 34 12.47 21.29 6.21
N GLY A 35 13.23 20.47 6.95
CA GLY A 35 13.44 20.70 8.39
C GLY A 35 12.19 20.55 9.28
N VAL A 36 11.01 20.19 8.76
CA VAL A 36 9.74 20.15 9.52
C VAL A 36 9.43 18.80 10.19
N GLY A 37 9.96 17.69 9.67
CA GLY A 37 9.50 16.32 10.03
C GLY A 37 9.40 16.05 11.54
N THR A 38 10.52 16.13 12.27
CA THR A 38 10.52 15.89 13.72
C THR A 38 9.72 16.92 14.52
N LYS A 39 9.56 18.14 14.00
CA LYS A 39 8.76 19.20 14.65
C LYS A 39 7.27 18.87 14.57
N ALA A 40 6.81 18.31 13.44
CA ALA A 40 5.45 17.82 13.31
C ALA A 40 5.17 16.66 14.29
N VAL A 41 6.12 15.72 14.43
CA VAL A 41 6.01 14.65 15.43
C VAL A 41 5.88 15.24 16.84
N ASN A 42 6.74 16.20 17.20
CA ASN A 42 6.68 16.87 18.49
C ASN A 42 5.34 17.61 18.71
N ALA A 43 4.88 18.39 17.73
CA ALA A 43 3.62 19.13 17.80
C ALA A 43 2.39 18.21 17.94
N LEU A 44 2.41 17.04 17.30
CA LEU A 44 1.32 16.07 17.28
C LEU A 44 1.44 14.98 18.37
N SER A 45 2.28 15.22 19.38
CA SER A 45 2.49 14.30 20.50
C SER A 45 2.02 14.89 21.81
N LYS A 46 1.28 14.11 22.59
CA LYS A 46 0.95 14.40 24.00
C LYS A 46 2.20 14.44 24.87
N TYR A 47 3.18 13.61 24.57
CA TYR A 47 4.48 13.61 25.22
C TYR A 47 5.58 13.41 24.18
N PHE A 48 6.63 14.21 24.25
CA PHE A 48 7.81 14.07 23.38
C PHE A 48 9.08 14.34 24.19
N LYS A 49 10.05 13.43 24.13
CA LYS A 49 11.37 13.57 24.76
C LYS A 49 12.45 13.32 23.71
N VAL A 50 13.45 14.18 23.71
CA VAL A 50 14.69 14.00 22.93
C VAL A 50 15.90 14.01 23.86
N SER A 51 16.76 13.01 23.73
CA SER A 51 18.02 12.90 24.44
C SER A 51 19.15 12.74 23.43
N SER A 52 20.17 13.59 23.51
CA SER A 52 21.35 13.51 22.66
C SER A 52 22.57 13.15 23.48
N PHE A 53 23.25 12.07 23.09
CA PHE A 53 24.49 11.58 23.69
C PHE A 53 25.64 11.88 22.75
N ARG A 54 26.62 12.66 23.22
CA ARG A 54 27.77 13.05 22.41
C ARG A 54 28.98 13.36 23.28
N GLU A 55 30.11 12.72 22.97
CA GLU A 55 31.41 13.00 23.60
C GLU A 55 31.35 12.86 25.14
N GLY A 56 30.70 11.80 25.64
CA GLY A 56 30.56 11.50 27.07
C GLY A 56 29.60 12.42 27.83
N LYS A 57 28.76 13.17 27.11
CA LYS A 57 27.75 14.08 27.68
C LYS A 57 26.36 13.80 27.14
N VAL A 58 25.35 14.17 27.92
CA VAL A 58 23.94 14.13 27.53
C VAL A 58 23.28 15.50 27.66
N LYS A 59 22.39 15.80 26.72
CA LYS A 59 21.45 16.92 26.77
C LYS A 59 20.05 16.43 26.44
N GLU A 60 19.06 16.81 27.25
CA GLU A 60 17.69 16.34 27.12
C GLU A 60 16.68 17.49 27.15
N ALA A 61 15.56 17.31 26.46
CA ALA A 61 14.42 18.20 26.51
C ALA A 61 13.10 17.43 26.37
N GLU A 62 12.08 17.88 27.11
CA GLU A 62 10.73 17.33 27.13
C GLU A 62 9.71 18.36 26.67
N PHE A 63 8.72 17.90 25.91
CA PHE A 63 7.69 18.70 25.28
C PHE A 63 6.31 18.04 25.41
N GLU A 64 5.27 18.86 25.40
CA GLU A 64 3.87 18.45 25.29
C GLU A 64 3.22 19.30 24.20
N ARG A 65 2.66 18.65 23.16
CA ARG A 65 2.04 19.31 21.99
C ARG A 65 2.93 20.39 21.37
N GLY A 66 4.23 20.09 21.26
CA GLY A 66 5.25 21.02 20.71
C GLY A 66 5.74 22.11 21.67
N VAL A 67 5.14 22.27 22.85
CA VAL A 67 5.55 23.26 23.85
C VAL A 67 6.62 22.68 24.76
N LEU A 68 7.72 23.40 24.94
CA LEU A 68 8.81 22.99 25.83
C LEU A 68 8.32 22.99 27.29
N ILE A 69 8.37 21.82 27.94
CA ILE A 69 7.99 21.64 29.35
C ILE A 69 9.22 21.69 30.23
N LYS A 70 10.32 21.07 29.80
CA LYS A 70 11.55 20.99 30.59
C LYS A 70 12.77 20.86 29.72
N GLU A 71 13.80 21.64 30.04
CA GLU A 71 15.13 21.52 29.45
C GLU A 71 16.13 21.14 30.54
N TYR A 72 16.81 20.02 30.36
CA TYR A 72 17.80 19.54 31.32
C TYR A 72 19.15 20.22 31.05
N LYS A 73 19.92 20.49 32.12
CA LYS A 73 21.31 20.94 31.96
C LYS A 73 22.15 19.81 31.35
N GLU A 74 23.24 20.17 30.68
CA GLU A 74 24.20 19.16 30.22
C GLU A 74 24.74 18.37 31.41
N ALA A 75 24.79 17.05 31.26
CA ALA A 75 25.30 16.14 32.27
C ALA A 75 26.31 15.17 31.65
N LYS A 76 27.11 14.51 32.49
CA LYS A 76 27.97 13.40 32.05
C LYS A 76 27.11 12.19 31.70
N SER A 77 27.55 11.39 30.73
CA SER A 77 26.89 10.16 30.32
C SER A 77 27.91 9.10 29.93
N GLU A 78 27.59 7.85 30.21
CA GLU A 78 28.37 6.66 29.82
C GLU A 78 27.79 5.98 28.58
N GLU A 79 26.70 6.51 28.03
CA GLU A 79 26.06 5.99 26.81
C GLU A 79 26.91 6.31 25.57
N ASP A 80 26.85 5.41 24.58
CA ASP A 80 27.46 5.62 23.28
C ASP A 80 26.84 6.82 22.54
N ASN A 81 27.63 7.43 21.64
CA ASN A 81 27.16 8.57 20.84
C ASN A 81 25.89 8.22 20.04
N GLY A 82 24.86 9.05 20.17
CA GLY A 82 23.54 8.74 19.62
C GLY A 82 22.46 9.75 19.95
N THR A 83 21.25 9.44 19.52
CA THR A 83 20.06 10.22 19.86
C THR A 83 18.92 9.25 20.15
N LEU A 84 18.26 9.47 21.29
CA LEU A 84 17.05 8.79 21.67
C LEU A 84 15.87 9.75 21.52
N VAL A 85 14.80 9.29 20.89
CA VAL A 85 13.55 10.02 20.77
C VAL A 85 12.43 9.13 21.30
N THR A 86 11.64 9.66 22.21
CA THR A 86 10.46 9.00 22.77
C THR A 86 9.27 9.90 22.55
N PHE A 87 8.15 9.34 22.07
CA PHE A 87 6.94 10.13 21.87
C PHE A 87 5.68 9.30 22.09
N VAL A 88 4.59 9.98 22.45
CA VAL A 88 3.24 9.42 22.56
C VAL A 88 2.32 10.30 21.72
N PRO A 89 1.67 9.77 20.66
CA PRO A 89 0.74 10.53 19.83
C PRO A 89 -0.37 11.20 20.64
N ASP A 90 -0.83 12.36 20.18
CA ASP A 90 -1.95 13.06 20.82
C ASP A 90 -3.29 12.34 20.57
N ASP A 91 -3.89 11.83 21.66
CA ASP A 91 -5.15 11.10 21.70
C ASP A 91 -6.37 11.97 21.37
N THR A 92 -6.23 13.30 21.40
CA THR A 92 -7.27 14.25 20.96
C THR A 92 -7.31 14.43 19.45
N ILE A 93 -6.20 14.19 18.75
CA ILE A 93 -6.05 14.30 17.29
C ILE A 93 -6.23 12.92 16.66
N PHE A 94 -5.48 11.92 17.13
CA PHE A 94 -5.53 10.56 16.63
C PHE A 94 -6.42 9.70 17.54
N LYS A 95 -7.73 9.74 17.31
CA LYS A 95 -8.68 8.94 18.08
C LYS A 95 -8.46 7.45 17.83
N ASN A 96 -8.48 6.63 18.89
CA ASN A 96 -8.37 5.16 18.84
C ASN A 96 -7.16 4.63 18.06
N PHE A 97 -6.03 5.36 18.06
CA PHE A 97 -4.85 4.95 17.32
C PHE A 97 -4.20 3.70 17.92
N HIS A 98 -3.61 2.89 17.06
CA HIS A 98 -2.67 1.84 17.44
C HIS A 98 -1.60 1.73 16.36
N PHE A 99 -0.40 1.29 16.74
CA PHE A 99 0.64 0.97 15.77
C PHE A 99 0.38 -0.42 15.19
N ILE A 100 0.46 -0.54 13.87
CA ILE A 100 0.32 -1.80 13.14
C ILE A 100 1.74 -2.36 12.93
N PRO A 101 2.18 -3.40 13.68
CA PRO A 101 3.54 -3.91 13.60
C PRO A 101 3.96 -4.30 12.19
N GLU A 102 3.08 -4.92 11.41
CA GLU A 102 3.32 -5.41 10.06
C GLU A 102 3.68 -4.25 9.11
N TYR A 103 3.00 -3.11 9.26
CA TYR A 103 3.31 -1.89 8.52
C TYR A 103 4.68 -1.32 8.92
N LEU A 104 5.02 -1.32 10.20
CA LEU A 104 6.31 -0.83 10.69
C LEU A 104 7.47 -1.72 10.22
N GLU A 105 7.31 -3.05 10.27
CA GLU A 105 8.30 -4.00 9.76
C GLU A 105 8.60 -3.76 8.29
N LYS A 106 7.58 -3.44 7.48
CA LYS A 106 7.73 -3.03 6.08
C LYS A 106 8.59 -1.78 5.91
N GLN A 107 8.35 -0.75 6.71
CA GLN A 107 9.19 0.44 6.66
C GLN A 107 10.63 0.17 7.10
N ILE A 108 10.83 -0.64 8.15
CA ILE A 108 12.16 -1.03 8.64
C ILE A 108 12.96 -1.75 7.57
N TRP A 109 12.33 -2.69 6.85
CA TRP A 109 12.99 -3.42 5.78
C TRP A 109 13.44 -2.53 4.63
N ASN A 110 12.63 -1.57 4.21
CA ASN A 110 13.04 -0.58 3.21
C ASN A 110 14.34 0.13 3.61
N TYR A 111 14.47 0.54 4.88
CA TYR A 111 15.71 1.13 5.38
C TYR A 111 16.89 0.17 5.33
N CYS A 112 16.70 -1.10 5.74
CA CYS A 112 17.75 -2.11 5.70
C CYS A 112 18.25 -2.38 4.28
N PHE A 113 17.34 -2.53 3.30
CA PHE A 113 17.72 -2.77 1.90
C PHE A 113 18.47 -1.61 1.26
N LEU A 114 18.12 -0.37 1.63
CA LEU A 114 18.78 0.82 1.09
C LEU A 114 20.10 1.14 1.78
N ASN A 115 20.37 0.52 2.94
CA ASN A 115 21.57 0.71 3.74
C ASN A 115 22.15 -0.65 4.12
N ALA A 116 22.69 -1.38 3.13
CA ALA A 116 23.30 -2.68 3.35
C ALA A 116 24.32 -2.63 4.52
N GLY A 117 24.16 -3.55 5.47
CA GLY A 117 24.93 -3.60 6.71
C GLY A 117 24.32 -2.83 7.90
N LEU A 118 23.29 -2.00 7.70
CA LEU A 118 22.54 -1.39 8.81
C LEU A 118 21.72 -2.45 9.54
N LYS A 119 21.91 -2.53 10.86
CA LYS A 119 21.11 -3.36 11.76
C LYS A 119 20.06 -2.50 12.45
N ILE A 120 18.79 -2.85 12.28
CA ILE A 120 17.67 -2.25 13.02
C ILE A 120 17.11 -3.31 13.97
N ILE A 121 16.81 -2.92 15.21
CA ILE A 121 16.20 -3.79 16.22
C ILE A 121 14.80 -3.24 16.52
N PHE A 122 13.79 -4.07 16.31
CA PHE A 122 12.39 -3.71 16.58
C PHE A 122 11.76 -4.82 17.44
N ASN A 123 11.25 -4.44 18.62
CA ASN A 123 10.69 -5.37 19.61
C ASN A 123 11.56 -6.61 19.88
N GLY A 124 12.89 -6.42 19.94
CA GLY A 124 13.87 -7.50 20.17
C GLY A 124 14.25 -8.31 18.92
N LYS A 125 13.52 -8.18 17.81
CA LYS A 125 13.83 -8.82 16.52
C LYS A 125 14.82 -7.96 15.73
N SER A 126 15.81 -8.62 15.13
CA SER A 126 16.87 -7.97 14.36
C SER A 126 16.59 -8.03 12.86
N TYR A 127 16.79 -6.90 12.19
CA TYR A 127 16.60 -6.73 10.75
C TYR A 127 17.91 -6.23 10.14
N VAL A 128 18.40 -6.93 9.12
CA VAL A 128 19.64 -6.58 8.41
C VAL A 128 19.60 -7.12 6.99
N SER A 129 19.97 -6.29 6.02
CA SER A 129 20.24 -6.72 4.65
C SER A 129 21.75 -6.68 4.41
N LYS A 130 22.27 -7.71 3.74
CA LYS A 130 23.69 -7.83 3.39
C LYS A 130 23.94 -7.33 1.96
N ASN A 131 23.02 -7.59 1.04
CA ASN A 131 23.23 -7.33 -0.38
C ASN A 131 22.44 -6.14 -0.91
N GLY A 132 21.60 -5.50 -0.10
CA GLY A 132 20.85 -4.30 -0.48
C GLY A 132 19.62 -4.63 -1.33
N LEU A 133 19.49 -4.03 -2.51
CA LEU A 133 18.32 -4.25 -3.38
C LEU A 133 18.21 -5.67 -3.91
N LEU A 134 19.32 -6.43 -3.95
CA LEU A 134 19.27 -7.86 -4.25
C LEU A 134 18.44 -8.61 -3.19
N ASP A 135 18.68 -8.37 -1.90
CA ASP A 135 17.89 -9.02 -0.83
C ASP A 135 16.43 -8.58 -0.87
N LEU A 136 16.16 -7.31 -1.24
CA LEU A 136 14.81 -6.82 -1.45
C LEU A 136 14.12 -7.66 -2.52
N LEU A 137 14.69 -7.69 -3.72
CA LEU A 137 14.05 -8.35 -4.85
C LEU A 137 13.93 -9.87 -4.62
N THR A 138 14.96 -10.51 -4.04
CA THR A 138 14.92 -11.92 -3.66
C THR A 138 13.73 -12.22 -2.75
N ARG A 139 13.45 -11.35 -1.77
CA ARG A 139 12.33 -11.53 -0.87
C ARG A 139 10.99 -11.25 -1.53
N GLU A 140 10.87 -10.17 -2.30
CA GLU A 140 9.61 -9.82 -2.97
C GLU A 140 9.22 -10.86 -4.02
N THR A 141 10.19 -11.50 -4.69
CA THR A 141 9.93 -12.58 -5.66
C THR A 141 10.00 -13.97 -5.06
N ASN A 142 10.32 -14.11 -3.77
CA ASN A 142 10.61 -15.40 -3.13
C ASN A 142 11.60 -16.28 -3.91
N ALA A 143 12.63 -15.67 -4.50
CA ALA A 143 13.56 -16.37 -5.39
C ALA A 143 14.32 -17.52 -4.71
N ASP A 144 14.53 -17.44 -3.39
CA ASP A 144 15.24 -18.48 -2.62
C ASP A 144 14.38 -19.73 -2.39
N SER A 145 13.09 -19.55 -2.12
CA SER A 145 12.15 -20.65 -1.81
C SER A 145 11.37 -21.13 -3.03
N ASN A 146 11.26 -20.32 -4.08
CA ASN A 146 10.62 -20.64 -5.34
C ASN A 146 11.46 -20.17 -6.54
N PRO A 147 12.56 -20.87 -6.88
CA PRO A 147 13.42 -20.49 -8.00
C PRO A 147 12.69 -20.44 -9.35
N ASP A 148 11.63 -21.25 -9.53
CA ASP A 148 10.80 -21.28 -10.75
C ASP A 148 9.79 -20.12 -10.82
N GLY A 149 9.64 -19.34 -9.74
CA GLY A 149 8.83 -18.12 -9.69
C GLY A 149 9.41 -16.97 -10.51
N ILE A 150 10.72 -17.02 -10.79
CA ILE A 150 11.43 -16.05 -11.62
C ILE A 150 11.93 -16.70 -12.91
N ARG A 151 12.01 -15.91 -13.98
CA ARG A 151 12.41 -16.39 -15.32
C ARG A 151 13.91 -16.54 -15.49
N TYR A 152 14.66 -15.77 -14.73
CA TYR A 152 16.12 -15.79 -14.72
C TYR A 152 16.64 -15.20 -13.40
N PRO A 153 17.86 -15.54 -12.97
CA PRO A 153 18.46 -15.01 -11.74
C PRO A 153 18.45 -13.48 -11.69
N ILE A 154 18.22 -12.91 -10.51
CA ILE A 154 18.14 -11.46 -10.32
C ILE A 154 19.43 -10.79 -10.82
N ILE A 155 19.28 -9.87 -11.76
CA ILE A 155 20.36 -9.04 -12.27
C ILE A 155 20.56 -7.90 -11.28
N HIS A 156 21.73 -7.87 -10.62
CA HIS A 156 22.06 -6.85 -9.64
C HIS A 156 23.22 -5.97 -10.12
N LEU A 157 22.93 -4.68 -10.29
CA LEU A 157 23.86 -3.68 -10.83
C LEU A 157 24.03 -2.55 -9.82
N LYS A 158 25.29 -2.21 -9.52
CA LYS A 158 25.64 -1.15 -8.57
C LYS A 158 26.54 -0.09 -9.23
N GLY A 159 26.21 1.17 -9.01
CA GLY A 159 27.03 2.35 -9.26
C GLY A 159 27.08 3.24 -8.02
N ASP A 160 27.75 4.38 -8.10
CA ASP A 160 28.00 5.24 -6.93
C ASP A 160 26.70 5.86 -6.35
N ASP A 161 25.81 6.29 -7.24
CA ASP A 161 24.54 6.97 -6.90
C ASP A 161 23.31 6.26 -7.45
N ILE A 162 23.47 5.02 -7.91
CA ILE A 162 22.38 4.21 -8.45
C ILE A 162 22.61 2.73 -8.12
N GLU A 163 21.56 2.07 -7.64
CA GLU A 163 21.53 0.63 -7.46
C GLU A 163 20.26 0.10 -8.11
N VAL A 164 20.38 -0.98 -8.86
CA VAL A 164 19.30 -1.59 -9.62
C VAL A 164 19.34 -3.10 -9.46
N ALA A 165 18.21 -3.69 -9.07
CA ALA A 165 17.98 -5.13 -9.10
C ALA A 165 16.79 -5.42 -10.01
N ILE A 166 16.91 -6.37 -10.94
CA ILE A 166 15.86 -6.66 -11.95
C ILE A 166 15.71 -8.16 -12.16
N THR A 167 14.47 -8.62 -12.23
CA THR A 167 14.11 -9.90 -12.82
C THR A 167 12.75 -9.81 -13.53
N HIS A 168 12.32 -10.91 -14.15
CA HIS A 168 10.94 -11.09 -14.58
C HIS A 168 10.35 -12.28 -13.85
N ASN A 169 9.10 -12.16 -13.39
CA ASN A 169 8.36 -13.25 -12.78
C ASN A 169 7.28 -13.78 -13.73
N ASN A 170 6.36 -14.57 -13.18
CA ASN A 170 5.23 -15.16 -13.89
C ASN A 170 3.94 -14.34 -13.79
N ASP A 171 3.95 -13.27 -12.98
CA ASP A 171 2.75 -12.53 -12.61
C ASP A 171 2.37 -11.51 -13.68
N TYR A 172 1.13 -11.01 -13.67
CA TYR A 172 0.73 -9.93 -14.57
C TYR A 172 1.14 -8.56 -14.03
N GLY A 173 1.49 -7.64 -14.93
CA GLY A 173 1.74 -6.23 -14.62
C GLY A 173 3.22 -5.85 -14.62
N GLU A 174 3.52 -4.68 -14.06
CA GLU A 174 4.88 -4.19 -13.87
C GLU A 174 5.05 -3.84 -12.38
N GLU A 175 6.07 -4.37 -11.71
CA GLU A 175 6.32 -4.09 -10.30
C GLU A 175 7.63 -3.31 -10.11
N TYR A 176 7.52 -2.12 -9.50
CA TYR A 176 8.66 -1.25 -9.24
C TYR A 176 8.75 -0.87 -7.76
N HIS A 177 9.89 -1.17 -7.17
CA HIS A 177 10.30 -0.72 -5.84
C HIS A 177 11.29 0.43 -6.01
N SER A 178 10.79 1.65 -6.07
CA SER A 178 11.58 2.83 -6.45
C SER A 178 11.92 3.72 -5.26
N PHE A 179 13.18 4.16 -5.16
CA PHE A 179 13.68 4.88 -4.00
C PHE A 179 14.55 6.07 -4.38
N VAL A 180 14.40 7.15 -3.62
CA VAL A 180 15.24 8.36 -3.75
C VAL A 180 15.80 8.72 -2.38
N ASN A 181 17.13 8.68 -2.23
CA ASN A 181 17.83 9.00 -0.98
C ASN A 181 17.34 8.21 0.26
N GLY A 182 16.77 7.01 0.08
CA GLY A 182 16.20 6.21 1.18
C GLY A 182 14.68 6.34 1.35
N GLN A 183 14.04 7.25 0.61
CA GLN A 183 12.58 7.39 0.59
C GLN A 183 11.98 6.48 -0.48
N HIS A 184 10.99 5.66 -0.10
CA HIS A 184 10.17 4.91 -1.05
C HIS A 184 9.21 5.87 -1.77
N THR A 185 9.33 5.95 -3.09
CA THR A 185 8.45 6.74 -3.96
C THR A 185 7.33 5.86 -4.49
N THR A 186 6.26 5.68 -3.70
CA THR A 186 5.13 4.80 -4.03
C THR A 186 4.37 5.18 -5.30
N GLN A 187 4.49 6.44 -5.76
CA GLN A 187 3.94 6.94 -7.03
C GLN A 187 5.03 7.13 -8.10
N GLY A 188 6.24 6.62 -7.86
CA GLY A 188 7.38 6.71 -8.76
C GLY A 188 7.90 8.12 -8.95
N GLY A 189 7.90 8.59 -10.20
CA GLY A 189 8.42 9.89 -10.59
C GLY A 189 9.49 9.78 -11.68
N THR A 190 10.27 10.86 -11.85
CA THR A 190 11.21 11.02 -12.96
C THR A 190 12.24 9.89 -13.07
N HIS A 191 12.80 9.43 -11.94
CA HIS A 191 13.78 8.33 -11.88
C HIS A 191 13.21 6.97 -12.31
N GLN A 192 12.01 6.62 -11.86
CA GLN A 192 11.35 5.38 -12.30
C GLN A 192 10.96 5.44 -13.77
N ALA A 193 10.44 6.58 -14.25
CA ALA A 193 10.14 6.77 -15.66
C ALA A 193 11.41 6.66 -16.54
N ALA A 194 12.51 7.28 -16.11
CA ALA A 194 13.82 7.18 -16.73
C ALA A 194 14.30 5.72 -16.80
N PHE A 195 14.16 4.96 -15.71
CA PHE A 195 14.47 3.53 -15.67
C PHE A 195 13.64 2.73 -16.68
N ARG A 196 12.31 2.90 -16.68
CA ARG A 196 11.39 2.19 -17.58
C ARG A 196 11.75 2.41 -19.05
N GLU A 197 12.10 3.64 -19.39
CA GLU A 197 12.48 3.99 -20.76
C GLU A 197 13.87 3.46 -21.13
N ALA A 198 14.86 3.68 -20.25
CA ALA A 198 16.24 3.26 -20.47
C ALA A 198 16.35 1.73 -20.58
N TYR A 199 15.64 0.98 -19.73
CA TYR A 199 15.59 -0.47 -19.79
C TYR A 199 15.09 -0.96 -21.15
N VAL A 200 13.96 -0.40 -21.64
CA VAL A 200 13.41 -0.73 -22.96
C VAL A 200 14.42 -0.45 -24.08
N LYS A 201 15.06 0.73 -24.05
CA LYS A 201 16.06 1.10 -25.05
C LYS A 201 17.24 0.13 -25.08
N VAL A 202 17.83 -0.16 -23.92
CA VAL A 202 18.98 -1.08 -23.82
C VAL A 202 18.63 -2.49 -24.31
N ILE A 203 17.44 -3.00 -23.98
CA ILE A 203 16.99 -4.31 -24.44
C ILE A 203 16.78 -4.37 -25.96
N ARG A 204 16.18 -3.33 -26.55
CA ARG A 204 16.02 -3.22 -28.01
C ARG A 204 17.36 -3.17 -28.73
N ASP A 205 18.29 -2.37 -28.22
CA ASP A 205 19.63 -2.22 -28.78
C ASP A 205 20.42 -3.55 -28.68
N PHE A 206 20.35 -4.24 -27.54
CA PHE A 206 21.03 -5.52 -27.31
C PHE A 206 20.54 -6.62 -28.27
N TYR A 207 19.22 -6.80 -28.42
CA TYR A 207 18.65 -7.83 -29.32
C TYR A 207 18.52 -7.39 -30.77
N LYS A 208 18.74 -6.09 -31.07
CA LYS A 208 18.55 -5.49 -32.39
C LYS A 208 17.14 -5.74 -32.97
N LYS A 209 16.13 -5.74 -32.09
CA LYS A 209 14.72 -5.91 -32.44
C LYS A 209 13.89 -4.87 -31.70
N ASP A 210 13.04 -4.18 -32.45
CA ASP A 210 12.12 -3.18 -31.91
C ASP A 210 10.87 -3.85 -31.32
N TYR A 211 11.04 -4.54 -30.18
CA TYR A 211 9.92 -5.08 -29.42
C TYR A 211 9.04 -3.96 -28.88
N GLU A 212 7.73 -4.19 -28.74
CA GLU A 212 6.84 -3.24 -28.05
C GLU A 212 7.31 -3.02 -26.61
N ALA A 213 7.26 -1.77 -26.16
CA ALA A 213 7.79 -1.39 -24.86
C ALA A 213 7.06 -2.11 -23.71
N SER A 214 5.76 -2.38 -23.87
CA SER A 214 4.97 -3.16 -22.91
C SER A 214 5.40 -4.63 -22.85
N ASP A 215 5.84 -5.22 -23.96
CA ASP A 215 6.28 -6.63 -24.00
C ASP A 215 7.60 -6.81 -23.25
N ILE A 216 8.48 -5.81 -23.33
CA ILE A 216 9.75 -5.80 -22.59
C ILE A 216 9.55 -5.65 -21.08
N ARG A 217 8.53 -4.91 -20.65
CA ARG A 217 8.28 -4.64 -19.23
C ARG A 217 7.25 -5.58 -18.60
N ALA A 218 6.58 -6.42 -19.40
CA ALA A 218 5.55 -7.31 -18.90
C ALA A 218 6.12 -8.32 -17.89
N SER A 219 5.61 -8.30 -16.66
CA SER A 219 6.07 -9.11 -15.51
C SER A 219 7.46 -8.73 -15.01
N ILE A 220 7.91 -7.52 -15.29
CA ILE A 220 9.14 -7.01 -14.69
C ILE A 220 8.93 -6.81 -13.19
N VAL A 221 9.89 -7.26 -12.40
CA VAL A 221 10.03 -6.89 -10.99
C VAL A 221 11.37 -6.21 -10.87
N ALA A 222 11.36 -4.93 -10.50
CA ALA A 222 12.58 -4.14 -10.42
C ALA A 222 12.63 -3.29 -9.17
N ALA A 223 13.80 -3.23 -8.54
CA ALA A 223 14.11 -2.27 -7.50
C ALA A 223 15.13 -1.27 -8.02
N VAL A 224 14.86 0.01 -7.84
CA VAL A 224 15.68 1.11 -8.36
C VAL A 224 15.86 2.14 -7.26
N ALA A 225 17.09 2.28 -6.77
CA ALA A 225 17.44 3.31 -5.80
C ALA A 225 18.39 4.31 -6.45
N VAL A 226 18.03 5.59 -6.41
CA VAL A 226 18.88 6.69 -6.86
C VAL A 226 19.22 7.63 -5.72
N ARG A 227 20.42 8.20 -5.77
CA ARG A 227 20.85 9.27 -4.88
C ARG A 227 20.88 10.58 -5.65
N VAL A 228 20.12 11.55 -5.17
CA VAL A 228 19.89 12.84 -5.83
C VAL A 228 20.31 13.95 -4.89
N VAL A 229 21.01 14.96 -5.40
CA VAL A 229 21.31 16.17 -4.64
C VAL A 229 20.06 17.03 -4.61
N GLU A 230 19.62 17.40 -3.41
CA GLU A 230 18.45 18.28 -3.20
C GLU A 230 17.19 17.83 -3.97
N PRO A 231 16.68 16.59 -3.73
CA PRO A 231 15.53 16.09 -4.47
C PRO A 231 14.25 16.92 -4.21
N VAL A 232 13.60 17.31 -5.31
CA VAL A 232 12.30 17.98 -5.30
C VAL A 232 11.22 16.94 -5.53
N PHE A 233 10.29 16.83 -4.58
CA PHE A 233 9.12 15.98 -4.66
C PHE A 233 7.87 16.82 -4.94
N GLU A 234 6.87 16.23 -5.60
CA GLU A 234 5.61 16.93 -5.91
C GLU A 234 4.81 17.30 -4.65
N SER A 235 5.04 16.59 -3.53
CA SER A 235 4.38 16.83 -2.26
C SER A 235 5.26 16.47 -1.06
N GLN A 236 4.87 16.94 0.13
CA GLN A 236 5.58 16.70 1.39
C GLN A 236 5.60 15.23 1.81
N THR A 237 4.65 14.41 1.35
CA THR A 237 4.66 12.96 1.60
C THR A 237 5.73 12.22 0.79
N LYS A 238 6.37 12.92 -0.17
CA LYS A 238 7.53 12.44 -0.96
C LYS A 238 7.27 11.12 -1.67
N THR A 239 6.05 10.95 -2.15
CA THR A 239 5.59 9.77 -2.87
C THR A 239 6.01 9.77 -4.33
N LYS A 240 6.28 10.95 -4.91
CA LYS A 240 6.65 11.12 -6.32
C LYS A 240 7.78 12.12 -6.51
N LEU A 241 8.84 11.70 -7.19
CA LEU A 241 9.98 12.56 -7.53
C LEU A 241 9.67 13.47 -8.72
N GLY A 242 9.90 14.77 -8.57
CA GLY A 242 9.77 15.78 -9.62
C GLY A 242 11.11 16.28 -10.18
N SER A 243 12.25 16.02 -9.52
CA SER A 243 13.57 16.42 -10.01
C SER A 243 13.89 15.83 -11.39
N ILE A 244 14.17 16.70 -12.37
CA ILE A 244 14.53 16.28 -13.73
C ILE A 244 16.02 15.96 -13.83
N ASN A 245 16.86 16.51 -12.96
CA ASN A 245 18.31 16.31 -12.93
C ASN A 245 18.74 15.64 -11.61
N VAL A 246 19.93 15.01 -11.61
CA VAL A 246 20.48 14.31 -10.43
C VAL A 246 21.17 15.27 -9.46
N ASP A 247 21.74 16.35 -9.97
CA ASP A 247 22.32 17.45 -9.20
C ASP A 247 22.22 18.77 -9.98
N GLU A 248 22.60 19.88 -9.34
CA GLU A 248 22.64 21.20 -9.95
C GLU A 248 23.76 21.27 -11.02
N GLY A 249 23.37 21.30 -12.29
CA GLY A 249 24.30 21.33 -13.43
C GLY A 249 24.72 19.94 -13.96
N GLY A 250 24.33 18.86 -13.28
CA GLY A 250 24.59 17.49 -13.71
C GLY A 250 23.62 16.96 -14.75
N PRO A 251 23.77 15.68 -15.13
CA PRO A 251 22.97 15.06 -16.17
C PRO A 251 21.49 15.04 -15.80
N SER A 252 20.65 15.03 -16.84
CA SER A 252 19.24 14.70 -16.65
C SER A 252 19.12 13.29 -16.06
N MET A 253 18.09 13.07 -15.26
CA MET A 253 17.77 11.77 -14.68
C MET A 253 17.66 10.69 -15.75
N ARG A 254 17.07 11.03 -16.90
CA ARG A 254 16.97 10.15 -18.08
C ARG A 254 18.34 9.75 -18.62
N GLN A 255 19.24 10.72 -18.82
CA GLN A 255 20.58 10.46 -19.33
C GLN A 255 21.41 9.65 -18.33
N PHE A 256 21.37 10.03 -17.06
CA PHE A 256 22.08 9.35 -15.97
C PHE A 256 21.71 7.86 -15.88
N VAL A 257 20.42 7.55 -15.83
CA VAL A 257 19.94 6.15 -15.75
C VAL A 257 20.24 5.39 -17.04
N LEU A 258 20.10 6.04 -18.21
CA LEU A 258 20.42 5.43 -19.50
C LEU A 258 21.90 5.05 -19.59
N ASP A 259 22.82 5.97 -19.29
CA ASP A 259 24.26 5.71 -19.36
C ASP A 259 24.68 4.57 -18.42
N PHE A 260 24.08 4.53 -17.22
CA PHE A 260 24.32 3.44 -16.28
C PHE A 260 23.86 2.09 -16.84
N LEU A 261 22.62 1.98 -17.33
CA LEU A 261 22.08 0.72 -17.86
C LEU A 261 22.77 0.31 -19.17
N SER A 262 22.96 1.24 -20.10
CA SER A 262 23.68 0.97 -21.36
C SER A 262 25.09 0.47 -21.11
N ARG A 263 25.74 0.87 -20.02
CA ARG A 263 27.05 0.32 -19.64
C ARG A 263 26.94 -0.98 -18.86
N GLN A 264 26.13 -1.04 -17.81
CA GLN A 264 26.17 -2.15 -16.85
C GLN A 264 25.28 -3.32 -17.30
N LEU A 265 24.06 -3.05 -17.75
CA LEU A 265 23.12 -4.10 -18.16
C LEU A 265 23.56 -4.73 -19.48
N ASP A 266 23.98 -3.94 -20.46
CA ASP A 266 24.50 -4.47 -21.74
C ASP A 266 25.69 -5.40 -21.52
N ASN A 267 26.68 -4.96 -20.74
CA ASN A 267 27.84 -5.79 -20.38
C ASN A 267 27.43 -7.04 -19.61
N TYR A 268 26.43 -6.95 -18.72
CA TYR A 268 25.94 -8.10 -17.97
C TYR A 268 25.31 -9.14 -18.90
N LEU A 269 24.47 -8.73 -19.85
CA LEU A 269 23.81 -9.64 -20.78
C LEU A 269 24.79 -10.31 -21.74
N HIS A 270 25.82 -9.59 -22.20
CA HIS A 270 26.91 -10.18 -23.00
C HIS A 270 27.72 -11.22 -22.20
N LYS A 271 27.94 -10.99 -20.90
CA LYS A 271 28.65 -11.92 -20.01
C LYS A 271 27.80 -13.11 -19.57
N ASN A 272 26.48 -13.01 -19.63
CA ASN A 272 25.54 -14.03 -19.16
C ASN A 272 24.54 -14.43 -20.27
N PRO A 273 24.99 -15.17 -21.31
CA PRO A 273 24.12 -15.52 -22.45
C PRO A 273 22.87 -16.33 -22.07
N SER A 274 22.94 -17.16 -21.02
CA SER A 274 21.79 -17.92 -20.53
C SER A 274 20.69 -17.02 -19.97
N VAL A 275 21.06 -15.96 -19.25
CA VAL A 275 20.13 -14.95 -18.74
C VAL A 275 19.53 -14.16 -19.89
N ALA A 276 20.34 -13.77 -20.87
CA ALA A 276 19.87 -13.10 -22.07
C ALA A 276 18.84 -13.95 -22.85
N ASP A 277 19.13 -15.24 -23.11
CA ASP A 277 18.19 -16.12 -23.80
C ASP A 277 16.86 -16.28 -23.05
N ALA A 278 16.92 -16.45 -21.71
CA ALA A 278 15.73 -16.55 -20.88
C ALA A 278 14.89 -15.25 -20.88
N LEU A 279 15.54 -14.08 -20.79
CA LEU A 279 14.89 -12.79 -20.92
C LEU A 279 14.22 -12.63 -22.29
N LYS A 280 14.92 -12.97 -23.38
CA LYS A 280 14.36 -12.91 -24.73
C LYS A 280 13.11 -13.77 -24.88
N LYS A 281 13.15 -15.02 -24.41
CA LYS A 281 12.00 -15.94 -24.41
C LYS A 281 10.82 -15.36 -23.65
N ARG A 282 11.06 -14.71 -22.50
CA ARG A 282 10.00 -14.05 -21.73
C ARG A 282 9.35 -12.92 -22.52
N ILE A 283 10.14 -12.03 -23.14
CA ILE A 283 9.62 -10.93 -23.97
C ILE A 283 8.76 -11.46 -25.13
N GLU A 284 9.23 -12.51 -25.81
CA GLU A 284 8.49 -13.14 -26.92
C GLU A 284 7.21 -13.83 -26.47
N GLN A 285 7.19 -14.38 -25.25
CA GLN A 285 5.98 -14.89 -24.62
C GLN A 285 4.98 -13.75 -24.37
N SER A 286 5.42 -12.63 -23.79
CA SER A 286 4.57 -11.45 -23.55
C SER A 286 4.00 -10.88 -24.85
N GLU A 287 4.81 -10.84 -25.91
CA GLU A 287 4.38 -10.42 -27.26
C GLU A 287 3.23 -11.31 -27.77
N ARG A 288 3.32 -12.63 -27.56
CA ARG A 288 2.27 -13.58 -27.96
C ARG A 288 1.00 -13.40 -27.14
N GLU A 289 1.12 -13.33 -25.82
CA GLU A 289 0.00 -13.13 -24.89
C GLU A 289 -0.79 -11.84 -25.20
N ARG A 290 -0.08 -10.74 -25.49
CA ARG A 290 -0.71 -9.47 -25.86
C ARG A 290 -1.49 -9.56 -27.17
N LYS A 291 -0.93 -10.21 -28.20
CA LYS A 291 -1.61 -10.40 -29.50
C LYS A 291 -2.88 -11.22 -29.34
N ASP A 292 -2.84 -12.27 -28.52
CA ASP A 292 -4.01 -13.10 -28.23
C ASP A 292 -5.11 -12.32 -27.49
N LEU A 293 -4.72 -11.49 -26.51
CA LEU A 293 -5.66 -10.65 -25.75
C LEU A 293 -6.26 -9.52 -26.58
N ALA A 294 -5.54 -8.95 -27.54
CA ALA A 294 -6.01 -7.82 -28.34
C ALA A 294 -7.31 -8.13 -29.10
N GLY A 295 -7.44 -9.35 -29.63
CA GLY A 295 -8.67 -9.82 -30.29
C GLY A 295 -9.85 -9.92 -29.33
N ILE A 296 -9.61 -10.41 -28.11
CA ILE A 296 -10.63 -10.59 -27.07
C ILE A 296 -11.09 -9.23 -26.54
N LYS A 297 -10.14 -8.33 -26.24
CA LYS A 297 -10.42 -6.95 -25.81
C LYS A 297 -11.29 -6.22 -26.84
N LYS A 298 -10.95 -6.36 -28.14
CA LYS A 298 -11.75 -5.75 -29.21
C LYS A 298 -13.19 -6.26 -29.22
N LEU A 299 -13.38 -7.57 -29.14
CA LEU A 299 -14.72 -8.17 -29.10
C LEU A 299 -15.51 -7.77 -27.85
N ALA A 300 -14.87 -7.73 -26.67
CA ALA A 300 -15.50 -7.29 -25.43
C ALA A 300 -15.94 -5.81 -25.51
N ASN A 301 -15.07 -4.94 -26.03
CA ASN A 301 -15.41 -3.52 -26.23
C ASN A 301 -16.52 -3.31 -27.26
N GLU A 302 -16.53 -4.09 -28.35
CA GLU A 302 -17.62 -4.05 -29.33
C GLU A 302 -18.95 -4.51 -28.73
N ARG A 303 -18.95 -5.56 -27.88
CA ARG A 303 -20.14 -6.00 -27.15
C ARG A 303 -20.64 -4.91 -26.19
N ALA A 304 -19.75 -4.30 -25.42
CA ALA A 304 -20.08 -3.22 -24.48
C ALA A 304 -20.68 -2.00 -25.21
N LYS A 305 -20.08 -1.59 -26.34
CA LYS A 305 -20.58 -0.49 -27.18
C LYS A 305 -21.94 -0.80 -27.82
N LYS A 306 -22.12 -2.00 -28.38
CA LYS A 306 -23.40 -2.43 -28.98
C LYS A 306 -24.51 -2.55 -27.95
N ALA A 307 -24.18 -2.89 -26.71
CA ALA A 307 -25.14 -3.02 -25.62
C ALA A 307 -25.58 -1.68 -25.00
N ASN A 308 -25.04 -0.52 -25.43
CA ASN A 308 -25.28 0.79 -24.79
C ASN A 308 -25.16 0.68 -23.26
N LEU A 309 -24.12 -0.02 -22.80
CA LEU A 309 -24.03 -0.54 -21.44
C LEU A 309 -23.75 0.59 -20.44
N HIS A 310 -24.80 1.32 -20.05
CA HIS A 310 -24.79 1.99 -18.76
C HIS A 310 -24.54 0.91 -17.70
N ASN A 311 -23.46 1.03 -16.92
CA ASN A 311 -23.14 0.08 -15.87
C ASN A 311 -24.24 0.13 -14.80
N LYS A 312 -25.28 -0.70 -14.95
CA LYS A 312 -26.47 -0.70 -14.07
C LYS A 312 -26.15 -1.04 -12.62
N LYS A 313 -24.99 -1.66 -12.38
CA LYS A 313 -24.50 -2.06 -11.06
C LYS A 313 -23.75 -0.96 -10.34
N LEU A 314 -23.30 0.07 -11.07
CA LEU A 314 -22.60 1.21 -10.50
C LEU A 314 -23.60 2.34 -10.23
N ARG A 315 -23.71 2.73 -8.95
CA ARG A 315 -24.27 4.00 -8.51
C ARG A 315 -23.10 4.92 -8.19
N ASP A 316 -22.75 5.72 -9.18
CA ASP A 316 -21.54 6.53 -9.15
C ASP A 316 -21.62 7.74 -8.21
N CYS A 317 -20.46 8.25 -7.78
CA CYS A 317 -20.34 9.56 -7.12
C CYS A 317 -19.93 10.65 -8.12
N ARG A 318 -19.94 11.90 -7.67
CA ARG A 318 -19.68 13.06 -8.54
C ARG A 318 -18.20 13.38 -8.70
N VAL A 319 -17.42 13.19 -7.62
CA VAL A 319 -15.99 13.44 -7.60
C VAL A 319 -15.24 12.11 -7.68
N HIS A 320 -14.22 12.06 -8.53
CA HIS A 320 -13.32 10.93 -8.66
C HIS A 320 -11.88 11.33 -8.36
N LEU A 321 -11.09 10.35 -7.94
CA LEU A 321 -9.66 10.53 -7.65
C LEU A 321 -8.86 11.03 -8.86
N ASN A 322 -9.27 10.65 -10.07
CA ASN A 322 -8.61 11.02 -11.32
C ASN A 322 -9.18 12.28 -11.98
N ASP A 323 -10.09 13.00 -11.33
CA ASP A 323 -10.60 14.27 -11.85
C ASP A 323 -9.52 15.36 -11.84
N GLU A 324 -9.55 16.24 -12.84
CA GLU A 324 -8.69 17.42 -12.86
C GLU A 324 -9.13 18.42 -11.78
N PRO A 325 -8.20 18.91 -10.94
CA PRO A 325 -8.55 19.83 -9.87
C PRO A 325 -8.97 21.20 -10.44
N PRO A 326 -10.06 21.80 -9.92
CA PRO A 326 -10.55 23.08 -10.39
C PRO A 326 -9.54 24.21 -10.12
N SER A 327 -9.63 25.30 -10.88
CA SER A 327 -8.69 26.44 -10.75
C SER A 327 -8.72 27.11 -9.38
N LYS A 328 -9.87 27.08 -8.69
CA LYS A 328 -10.07 27.59 -7.32
C LYS A 328 -10.25 26.42 -6.35
N ASN A 329 -9.87 26.59 -5.08
CA ASN A 329 -10.01 25.59 -4.01
C ASN A 329 -9.30 24.24 -4.27
N LYS A 330 -8.18 24.27 -5.00
CA LYS A 330 -7.39 23.06 -5.33
C LYS A 330 -7.09 22.17 -4.13
N GLN A 331 -6.68 22.75 -3.00
CA GLN A 331 -6.30 21.97 -1.82
C GLN A 331 -7.49 21.23 -1.19
N GLU A 332 -8.64 21.88 -1.11
CA GLU A 332 -9.87 21.29 -0.61
C GLU A 332 -10.33 20.17 -1.55
N PHE A 333 -10.27 20.41 -2.86
CA PHE A 333 -10.61 19.39 -3.86
C PHE A 333 -9.71 18.16 -3.75
N PHE A 334 -8.39 18.33 -3.58
CA PHE A 334 -7.49 17.19 -3.35
C PHE A 334 -7.83 16.41 -2.08
N ALA A 335 -8.30 17.08 -1.02
CA ALA A 335 -8.77 16.40 0.18
C ALA A 335 -10.05 15.59 -0.11
N THR A 336 -11.00 16.16 -0.84
CA THR A 336 -12.22 15.48 -1.30
C THR A 336 -11.90 14.26 -2.16
N GLN A 337 -10.97 14.39 -3.12
CA GLN A 337 -10.52 13.28 -3.98
C GLN A 337 -9.95 12.12 -3.16
N LYS A 338 -9.19 12.39 -2.10
CA LYS A 338 -8.66 11.37 -1.19
C LYS A 338 -9.73 10.65 -0.36
N ASN A 339 -10.90 11.27 -0.20
CA ASN A 339 -12.04 10.67 0.50
C ASN A 339 -12.96 9.88 -0.44
N THR A 340 -12.72 9.93 -1.76
CA THR A 340 -13.52 9.17 -2.73
C THR A 340 -13.47 7.67 -2.41
N THR A 341 -14.65 7.08 -2.28
CA THR A 341 -14.81 5.70 -1.81
C THR A 341 -15.80 4.97 -2.71
N ILE A 342 -15.47 3.76 -3.15
CA ILE A 342 -16.44 2.86 -3.77
C ILE A 342 -16.68 1.67 -2.85
N PHE A 343 -17.94 1.41 -2.54
CA PHE A 343 -18.37 0.26 -1.77
C PHE A 343 -18.80 -0.87 -2.71
N ILE A 344 -18.17 -2.02 -2.59
CA ILE A 344 -18.54 -3.24 -3.30
C ILE A 344 -19.44 -4.05 -2.37
N THR A 345 -20.72 -4.18 -2.71
CA THR A 345 -21.72 -4.81 -1.85
C THR A 345 -22.20 -6.16 -2.38
N GLU A 346 -22.61 -7.02 -1.46
CA GLU A 346 -23.31 -8.27 -1.77
C GLU A 346 -24.79 -7.98 -2.11
N GLY A 347 -25.13 -8.09 -3.41
CA GLY A 347 -26.52 -8.02 -3.88
C GLY A 347 -27.18 -6.64 -3.81
N ASP A 348 -28.44 -6.61 -4.24
CA ASP A 348 -29.22 -5.37 -4.37
C ASP A 348 -29.79 -4.88 -3.02
N SER A 349 -29.92 -5.76 -2.02
CA SER A 349 -30.45 -5.42 -0.70
C SER A 349 -29.51 -4.47 0.06
N ALA A 350 -28.26 -4.91 0.28
CA ALA A 350 -27.23 -4.09 0.90
C ALA A 350 -26.93 -2.84 0.07
N SER A 351 -26.85 -2.98 -1.26
CA SER A 351 -26.69 -1.85 -2.18
C SER A 351 -27.80 -0.80 -2.05
N GLY A 352 -29.04 -1.23 -1.87
CA GLY A 352 -30.20 -0.33 -1.75
C GLY A 352 -30.16 0.53 -0.50
N SER A 353 -29.87 -0.06 0.67
CA SER A 353 -29.70 0.69 1.93
C SER A 353 -28.52 1.64 1.86
N LEU A 354 -27.37 1.17 1.36
CA LEU A 354 -26.16 1.95 1.22
C LEU A 354 -26.33 3.12 0.24
N THR A 355 -26.98 2.89 -0.91
CA THR A 355 -27.21 3.92 -1.94
C THR A 355 -28.02 5.09 -1.41
N LYS A 356 -28.95 4.84 -0.48
CA LYS A 356 -29.76 5.88 0.17
C LYS A 356 -28.99 6.64 1.25
N ALA A 357 -28.03 5.98 1.91
CA ALA A 357 -27.27 6.52 3.02
C ALA A 357 -26.02 7.30 2.61
N ARG A 358 -25.44 6.97 1.45
CA ARG A 358 -24.14 7.48 0.99
C ARG A 358 -24.12 8.99 0.76
N ASP A 359 -22.94 9.57 0.92
CA ASP A 359 -22.65 10.87 0.34
C ASP A 359 -22.46 10.74 -1.19
N VAL A 360 -23.42 11.26 -1.96
CA VAL A 360 -23.38 11.21 -3.43
C VAL A 360 -22.20 11.95 -4.04
N GLU A 361 -21.56 12.85 -3.29
CA GLU A 361 -20.41 13.61 -3.76
C GLU A 361 -19.16 12.71 -3.85
N THR A 362 -18.91 11.90 -2.83
CA THR A 362 -17.64 11.16 -2.68
C THR A 362 -17.76 9.64 -2.62
N GLN A 363 -18.96 9.10 -2.39
CA GLN A 363 -19.14 7.67 -2.14
C GLN A 363 -19.94 7.02 -3.26
N ALA A 364 -19.37 6.03 -3.96
CA ALA A 364 -20.03 5.22 -4.98
C ALA A 364 -20.40 3.83 -4.45
N VAL A 365 -21.35 3.16 -5.11
CA VAL A 365 -21.77 1.79 -4.76
C VAL A 365 -21.75 0.90 -6.00
N PHE A 366 -21.13 -0.27 -5.89
CA PHE A 366 -21.12 -1.31 -6.90
C PHE A 366 -21.78 -2.58 -6.36
N SER A 367 -22.89 -3.01 -6.95
CA SER A 367 -23.57 -4.24 -6.54
C SER A 367 -23.08 -5.46 -7.30
N LEU A 368 -22.61 -6.48 -6.56
CA LEU A 368 -22.33 -7.80 -7.11
C LEU A 368 -23.61 -8.61 -7.24
N ARG A 369 -23.72 -9.42 -8.29
CA ARG A 369 -24.77 -10.44 -8.39
C ARG A 369 -24.24 -11.79 -7.92
N GLY A 370 -24.63 -12.18 -6.71
CA GLY A 370 -24.24 -13.46 -6.13
C GLY A 370 -22.73 -13.59 -5.94
N LYS A 371 -22.25 -14.84 -5.90
CA LYS A 371 -20.83 -15.15 -5.67
C LYS A 371 -20.01 -14.90 -6.93
N PRO A 372 -18.97 -14.05 -6.88
CA PRO A 372 -18.08 -13.83 -8.01
C PRO A 372 -17.39 -15.13 -8.45
N LEU A 373 -16.95 -15.18 -9.70
CA LEU A 373 -16.19 -16.32 -10.21
C LEU A 373 -14.85 -16.43 -9.47
N ASN A 374 -14.53 -17.61 -8.93
CA ASN A 374 -13.17 -17.90 -8.48
C ASN A 374 -12.25 -17.88 -9.71
N CYS A 375 -11.41 -16.86 -9.79
CA CYS A 375 -10.52 -16.63 -10.91
C CYS A 375 -9.10 -17.16 -10.68
N PHE A 376 -8.84 -17.83 -9.55
CA PHE A 376 -7.54 -18.40 -9.25
C PHE A 376 -7.02 -19.30 -10.39
N GLY A 377 -5.80 -19.02 -10.85
CA GLY A 377 -5.14 -19.75 -11.94
C GLY A 377 -5.69 -19.47 -13.35
N MET A 378 -6.70 -18.60 -13.50
CA MET A 378 -7.21 -18.17 -14.79
C MET A 378 -6.39 -17.01 -15.37
N THR A 379 -6.36 -16.90 -16.70
CA THR A 379 -5.67 -15.79 -17.38
C THR A 379 -6.55 -14.53 -17.38
N LYS A 380 -5.93 -13.35 -17.60
CA LYS A 380 -6.64 -12.05 -17.66
C LYS A 380 -7.80 -12.02 -18.67
N LYS A 381 -7.84 -12.97 -19.61
CA LYS A 381 -8.99 -13.23 -20.50
C LYS A 381 -10.32 -13.31 -19.74
N VAL A 382 -10.35 -13.98 -18.59
CA VAL A 382 -11.60 -14.16 -17.81
C VAL A 382 -12.19 -12.83 -17.35
N VAL A 383 -11.34 -11.81 -17.10
CA VAL A 383 -11.78 -10.47 -16.70
C VAL A 383 -12.58 -9.80 -17.81
N TYR A 384 -12.31 -10.12 -19.08
CA TYR A 384 -13.06 -9.60 -20.22
C TYR A 384 -14.31 -10.43 -20.56
N GLU A 385 -14.29 -11.72 -20.27
CA GLU A 385 -15.40 -12.63 -20.60
C GLU A 385 -16.48 -12.67 -19.51
N ASN A 386 -16.09 -12.51 -18.25
CA ASN A 386 -17.02 -12.45 -17.13
C ASN A 386 -17.57 -11.03 -16.97
N GLU A 387 -18.89 -10.88 -17.10
CA GLU A 387 -19.56 -9.58 -17.04
C GLU A 387 -19.35 -8.86 -15.69
N GLU A 388 -19.39 -9.57 -14.55
CA GLU A 388 -19.18 -8.96 -13.23
C GLU A 388 -17.78 -8.34 -13.12
N LEU A 389 -16.76 -9.13 -13.46
CA LEU A 389 -15.35 -8.70 -13.36
C LEU A 389 -15.04 -7.59 -14.36
N ASN A 390 -15.58 -7.68 -15.58
CA ASN A 390 -15.42 -6.66 -16.61
C ASN A 390 -16.02 -5.32 -16.17
N LEU A 391 -17.26 -5.35 -15.67
CA LEU A 391 -17.95 -4.16 -15.17
C LEU A 391 -17.24 -3.53 -13.97
N LEU A 392 -16.70 -4.35 -13.06
CA LEU A 392 -15.93 -3.86 -11.91
C LEU A 392 -14.60 -3.24 -12.35
N GLN A 393 -13.87 -3.89 -13.27
CA GLN A 393 -12.64 -3.34 -13.86
C GLN A 393 -12.89 -1.96 -14.48
N HIS A 394 -13.97 -1.82 -15.26
CA HIS A 394 -14.33 -0.53 -15.87
C HIS A 394 -14.82 0.49 -14.83
N ALA A 395 -15.56 0.06 -13.81
CA ALA A 395 -16.01 0.95 -12.74
C ALA A 395 -14.84 1.60 -12.03
N LEU A 396 -13.76 0.85 -11.78
CA LEU A 396 -12.55 1.33 -11.12
C LEU A 396 -11.55 2.03 -12.06
N ASN A 397 -11.64 1.77 -13.37
CA ASN A 397 -10.71 2.21 -14.42
C ASN A 397 -9.26 1.72 -14.19
N ILE A 398 -9.12 0.42 -13.98
CA ILE A 398 -7.84 -0.23 -13.59
C ILE A 398 -7.23 -1.09 -14.70
N GLU A 399 -7.77 -1.05 -15.92
CA GLU A 399 -7.32 -1.91 -17.02
C GLU A 399 -5.83 -1.74 -17.34
N GLU A 400 -5.38 -0.48 -17.35
CA GLU A 400 -4.02 -0.04 -17.72
C GLU A 400 -3.15 0.32 -16.51
N GLY A 401 -3.59 -0.04 -15.30
CA GLY A 401 -2.90 0.26 -14.03
C GLY A 401 -3.64 1.29 -13.18
N LEU A 402 -2.93 1.91 -12.23
CA LEU A 402 -3.54 2.80 -11.23
C LEU A 402 -3.61 4.27 -11.62
N GLU A 403 -2.98 4.70 -12.71
CA GLU A 403 -2.92 6.12 -13.09
C GLU A 403 -4.31 6.72 -13.32
N GLY A 404 -5.24 5.92 -13.87
CA GLY A 404 -6.62 6.31 -14.09
C GLY A 404 -7.58 5.91 -12.96
N LEU A 405 -7.08 5.45 -11.80
CA LEU A 405 -7.91 4.93 -10.72
C LEU A 405 -8.95 5.97 -10.26
N ARG A 406 -10.22 5.58 -10.24
CA ARG A 406 -11.34 6.49 -10.00
C ARG A 406 -11.66 6.75 -8.53
N TYR A 407 -11.27 5.86 -7.63
CA TYR A 407 -11.60 5.98 -6.20
C TYR A 407 -10.36 5.68 -5.36
N ASN A 408 -10.11 6.52 -4.35
CA ASN A 408 -8.98 6.32 -3.46
C ASN A 408 -9.20 5.14 -2.50
N ARG A 409 -10.44 4.88 -2.09
CA ARG A 409 -10.79 3.76 -1.22
C ARG A 409 -11.74 2.81 -1.94
N ILE A 410 -11.37 1.54 -1.99
CA ILE A 410 -12.19 0.43 -2.48
C ILE A 410 -12.56 -0.38 -1.25
N VAL A 411 -13.81 -0.29 -0.83
CA VAL A 411 -14.30 -0.88 0.40
C VAL A 411 -15.15 -2.10 0.06
N ILE A 412 -14.72 -3.28 0.51
CA ILE A 412 -15.52 -4.50 0.42
C ILE A 412 -16.50 -4.50 1.60
N ALA A 413 -17.78 -4.33 1.29
CA ALA A 413 -18.88 -4.26 2.26
C ALA A 413 -19.75 -5.52 2.11
N THR A 414 -19.35 -6.57 2.82
CA THR A 414 -20.04 -7.87 2.84
C THR A 414 -20.66 -8.12 4.21
N ASP A 415 -21.64 -9.02 4.24
CA ASP A 415 -22.26 -9.45 5.48
C ASP A 415 -21.24 -10.20 6.37
N ALA A 416 -21.49 -10.19 7.69
CA ALA A 416 -20.66 -10.86 8.69
C ALA A 416 -21.05 -12.35 8.84
N ASP A 417 -21.40 -13.00 7.74
CA ASP A 417 -21.79 -14.41 7.67
C ASP A 417 -20.85 -15.20 6.74
N VAL A 418 -21.12 -16.50 6.59
CA VAL A 418 -20.28 -17.40 5.79
C VAL A 418 -20.26 -17.06 4.30
N ASP A 419 -21.36 -16.49 3.78
CA ASP A 419 -21.49 -16.15 2.36
C ASP A 419 -20.76 -14.84 2.05
N GLY A 420 -20.91 -13.83 2.91
CA GLY A 420 -20.17 -12.58 2.84
C GLY A 420 -18.66 -12.78 2.99
N MET A 421 -18.22 -13.65 3.91
CA MET A 421 -16.81 -14.04 4.03
C MET A 421 -16.29 -14.71 2.74
N HIS A 422 -17.09 -15.55 2.09
CA HIS A 422 -16.69 -16.19 0.84
C HIS A 422 -16.61 -15.18 -0.31
N ILE A 423 -17.57 -14.25 -0.43
CA ILE A 423 -17.52 -13.19 -1.45
C ILE A 423 -16.30 -12.30 -1.25
N ARG A 424 -15.97 -11.96 0.01
CA ARG A 424 -14.76 -11.22 0.36
C ARG A 424 -13.51 -11.92 -0.17
N LEU A 425 -13.38 -13.24 0.02
CA LEU A 425 -12.26 -14.01 -0.52
C LEU A 425 -12.20 -13.99 -2.04
N LEU A 426 -13.34 -14.11 -2.73
CA LEU A 426 -13.41 -14.13 -4.19
C LEU A 426 -13.02 -12.77 -4.81
N ILE A 427 -13.49 -11.66 -4.23
CA ILE A 427 -13.11 -10.31 -4.65
C ILE A 427 -11.64 -10.04 -4.34
N MET A 428 -11.16 -10.46 -3.17
CA MET A 428 -9.74 -10.35 -2.84
C MET A 428 -8.86 -11.13 -3.81
N THR A 429 -9.27 -12.34 -4.21
CA THR A 429 -8.58 -13.15 -5.21
C THR A 429 -8.49 -12.43 -6.55
N PHE A 430 -9.60 -11.83 -6.99
CA PHE A 430 -9.63 -11.03 -8.21
C PHE A 430 -8.64 -9.85 -8.18
N PHE A 431 -8.62 -9.08 -7.09
CA PHE A 431 -7.67 -7.97 -6.95
C PHE A 431 -6.24 -8.47 -6.88
N LEU A 432 -5.94 -9.46 -6.03
CA LEU A 432 -4.58 -9.95 -5.84
C LEU A 432 -3.99 -10.58 -7.11
N GLN A 433 -4.79 -11.27 -7.91
CA GLN A 433 -4.29 -11.95 -9.11
C GLN A 433 -4.12 -11.03 -10.33
N PHE A 434 -5.03 -10.09 -10.53
CA PHE A 434 -5.05 -9.26 -11.75
C PHE A 434 -4.67 -7.79 -11.53
N PHE A 435 -4.86 -7.30 -10.30
CA PHE A 435 -4.65 -5.89 -9.93
C PHE A 435 -3.97 -5.75 -8.54
N PRO A 436 -2.88 -6.48 -8.26
CA PRO A 436 -2.24 -6.51 -6.94
C PRO A 436 -1.81 -5.12 -6.46
N ASP A 437 -1.53 -4.22 -7.40
CA ASP A 437 -1.16 -2.83 -7.14
C ASP A 437 -2.20 -2.08 -6.32
N LEU A 438 -3.49 -2.43 -6.42
CA LEU A 438 -4.54 -1.83 -5.57
C LEU A 438 -4.30 -2.11 -4.10
N VAL A 439 -3.93 -3.36 -3.78
CA VAL A 439 -3.67 -3.79 -2.41
C VAL A 439 -2.33 -3.23 -1.95
N LYS A 440 -1.28 -3.33 -2.79
CA LYS A 440 0.06 -2.78 -2.50
C LYS A 440 0.03 -1.25 -2.28
N GLY A 441 -0.87 -0.55 -2.99
CA GLY A 441 -1.11 0.89 -2.88
C GLY A 441 -1.98 1.30 -1.69
N ASN A 442 -2.44 0.36 -0.86
CA ASN A 442 -3.37 0.60 0.26
C ASN A 442 -4.70 1.25 -0.17
N HIS A 443 -5.24 0.83 -1.32
CA HIS A 443 -6.55 1.28 -1.78
C HIS A 443 -7.69 0.37 -1.32
N VAL A 444 -7.40 -0.88 -0.92
CA VAL A 444 -8.43 -1.88 -0.59
C VAL A 444 -8.64 -1.98 0.92
N TYR A 445 -9.91 -1.92 1.33
CA TYR A 445 -10.34 -1.93 2.72
C TYR A 445 -11.53 -2.88 2.90
N ILE A 446 -11.69 -3.39 4.12
CA ILE A 446 -12.88 -4.11 4.55
C ILE A 446 -13.71 -3.20 5.45
N LEU A 447 -15.01 -3.10 5.18
CA LEU A 447 -15.92 -2.38 6.07
C LEU A 447 -16.18 -3.22 7.32
N GLN A 448 -15.88 -2.68 8.50
CA GLN A 448 -16.38 -3.25 9.74
C GLN A 448 -17.82 -2.81 9.97
N THR A 449 -18.68 -3.78 10.28
CA THR A 449 -20.09 -3.54 10.61
C THR A 449 -20.37 -4.00 12.04
N PRO A 450 -21.26 -3.31 12.75
CA PRO A 450 -21.62 -3.71 14.10
C PRO A 450 -22.33 -5.07 14.07
N LEU A 451 -21.95 -5.95 14.99
CA LEU A 451 -22.59 -7.25 15.17
C LEU A 451 -23.89 -7.11 15.99
N PHE A 452 -23.93 -6.14 16.90
CA PHE A 452 -25.05 -5.93 17.81
C PHE A 452 -25.42 -4.45 17.93
N ARG A 453 -26.70 -4.19 18.20
CA ARG A 453 -27.22 -2.94 18.69
C ARG A 453 -27.82 -3.16 20.07
N VAL A 454 -27.34 -2.44 21.07
CA VAL A 454 -27.85 -2.48 22.44
C VAL A 454 -28.45 -1.11 22.75
N ARG A 455 -29.74 -1.05 23.07
CA ARG A 455 -30.45 0.22 23.29
C ARG A 455 -31.38 0.21 24.49
N ASN A 456 -31.58 1.38 25.08
CA ASN A 456 -32.70 1.65 25.99
C ASN A 456 -33.53 2.82 25.46
N LYS A 457 -34.38 3.43 26.30
CA LYS A 457 -35.21 4.58 25.89
C LYS A 457 -34.41 5.87 25.61
N GLN A 458 -33.17 5.96 26.07
CA GLN A 458 -32.36 7.19 26.06
C GLN A 458 -31.10 7.07 25.17
N GLU A 459 -30.45 5.91 25.14
CA GLU A 459 -29.16 5.69 24.48
C GLU A 459 -29.18 4.42 23.62
N THR A 460 -28.49 4.48 22.47
CA THR A 460 -28.26 3.35 21.56
C THR A 460 -26.76 3.18 21.35
N ILE A 461 -26.25 1.97 21.55
CA ILE A 461 -24.83 1.63 21.42
C ILE A 461 -24.67 0.53 20.37
N TYR A 462 -23.82 0.76 19.38
CA TYR A 462 -23.46 -0.22 18.36
C TYR A 462 -22.16 -0.93 18.76
N CYS A 463 -22.20 -2.26 18.75
CA CYS A 463 -21.12 -3.10 19.27
C CYS A 463 -20.55 -3.98 18.15
N TYR A 464 -19.23 -4.01 18.05
CA TYR A 464 -18.45 -4.74 17.03
C TYR A 464 -17.85 -6.03 17.57
N SER A 465 -17.99 -6.30 18.86
CA SER A 465 -17.58 -7.55 19.49
C SER A 465 -18.53 -7.96 20.62
N GLU A 466 -18.47 -9.23 21.01
CA GLU A 466 -19.21 -9.72 22.19
C GLU A 466 -18.76 -9.00 23.47
N ALA A 467 -17.48 -8.64 23.58
CA ALA A 467 -16.96 -7.87 24.71
C ALA A 467 -17.58 -6.46 24.79
N GLU A 468 -17.69 -5.78 23.64
CA GLU A 468 -18.38 -4.49 23.55
C GLU A 468 -19.87 -4.61 23.91
N LYS A 469 -20.54 -5.68 23.45
CA LYS A 469 -21.93 -5.96 23.81
C LYS A 469 -22.10 -6.14 25.32
N GLN A 470 -21.26 -6.95 25.96
CA GLN A 470 -21.30 -7.18 27.41
C GLN A 470 -21.08 -5.86 28.18
N ALA A 471 -20.16 -5.01 27.72
CA ALA A 471 -19.92 -3.70 28.30
C ALA A 471 -21.14 -2.76 28.12
N ALA A 472 -21.74 -2.75 26.94
CA ALA A 472 -22.94 -1.95 26.64
C ALA A 472 -24.15 -2.38 27.47
N VAL A 473 -24.37 -3.70 27.64
CA VAL A 473 -25.45 -4.23 28.49
C VAL A 473 -25.25 -3.81 29.94
N LYS A 474 -24.02 -3.92 30.48
CA LYS A 474 -23.69 -3.44 31.83
C LYS A 474 -23.90 -1.94 31.98
N LYS A 475 -23.53 -1.15 30.98
CA LYS A 475 -23.69 0.31 30.99
C LYS A 475 -25.16 0.73 30.98
N LEU A 476 -25.97 0.10 30.13
CA LEU A 476 -27.38 0.48 29.94
C LEU A 476 -28.32 -0.09 31.01
N GLY A 477 -27.86 -1.06 31.79
CA GLY A 477 -28.53 -1.52 33.01
C GLY A 477 -29.85 -2.24 32.73
N SER A 478 -30.98 -1.60 33.06
CA SER A 478 -32.31 -2.22 33.05
C SER A 478 -32.68 -2.79 31.67
N LYS A 479 -32.65 -4.12 31.54
CA LYS A 479 -33.09 -4.94 30.37
C LYS A 479 -33.03 -4.18 29.03
N PRO A 480 -31.83 -3.84 28.53
CA PRO A 480 -31.70 -3.18 27.25
C PRO A 480 -32.19 -4.09 26.11
N GLU A 481 -32.77 -3.51 25.08
CA GLU A 481 -33.11 -4.20 23.84
C GLU A 481 -31.81 -4.51 23.08
N ILE A 482 -31.58 -5.79 22.79
CA ILE A 482 -30.41 -6.26 22.04
C ILE A 482 -30.89 -6.78 20.69
N THR A 483 -30.40 -6.18 19.61
CA THR A 483 -30.59 -6.64 18.23
C THR A 483 -29.26 -7.18 17.71
N ARG A 484 -29.23 -8.40 17.15
CA ARG A 484 -28.09 -8.91 16.38
C ARG A 484 -28.34 -8.61 14.91
N PHE A 485 -27.39 -7.98 14.24
CA PHE A 485 -27.44 -7.79 12.80
C PHE A 485 -26.97 -9.07 12.12
N LYS A 486 -27.77 -9.61 11.19
CA LYS A 486 -27.37 -10.79 10.41
C LYS A 486 -26.82 -10.41 9.04
N GLY A 487 -27.38 -9.37 8.42
CA GLY A 487 -26.93 -8.87 7.13
C GLY A 487 -27.02 -7.36 7.02
N LEU A 488 -26.25 -6.79 6.09
CA LEU A 488 -26.20 -5.35 5.82
C LEU A 488 -27.55 -4.79 5.36
N GLY A 489 -28.37 -5.62 4.72
CA GLY A 489 -29.72 -5.25 4.27
C GLY A 489 -30.73 -5.02 5.41
N GLU A 490 -30.45 -5.51 6.62
CA GLU A 490 -31.31 -5.31 7.80
C GLU A 490 -31.10 -3.95 8.47
N ILE A 491 -29.99 -3.28 8.13
CA ILE A 491 -29.62 -1.98 8.68
C ILE A 491 -30.39 -0.90 7.92
N SER A 492 -31.10 -0.05 8.66
CA SER A 492 -31.82 1.09 8.06
C SER A 492 -30.85 2.10 7.45
N PRO A 493 -31.24 2.85 6.39
CA PRO A 493 -30.35 3.84 5.76
C PRO A 493 -29.78 4.87 6.74
N ASP A 494 -30.58 5.32 7.71
CA ASP A 494 -30.14 6.31 8.71
C ASP A 494 -29.06 5.75 9.66
N GLU A 495 -29.16 4.46 10.02
CA GLU A 495 -28.12 3.78 10.80
C GLU A 495 -26.87 3.54 9.95
N PHE A 496 -27.07 3.10 8.71
CA PHE A 496 -25.97 2.85 7.79
C PHE A 496 -25.14 4.10 7.53
N GLY A 497 -25.79 5.26 7.37
CA GLY A 497 -25.14 6.56 7.16
C GLY A 497 -24.17 6.92 8.28
N ARG A 498 -24.43 6.49 9.52
CA ARG A 498 -23.50 6.68 10.64
C ARG A 498 -22.25 5.82 10.54
N PHE A 499 -22.38 4.61 9.99
CA PHE A 499 -21.27 3.66 9.86
C PHE A 499 -20.35 3.97 8.70
N ILE A 500 -20.84 4.72 7.69
CA ILE A 500 -20.05 5.12 6.52
C ILE A 500 -19.70 6.61 6.50
N GLY A 501 -20.02 7.34 7.57
CA GLY A 501 -19.67 8.75 7.76
C GLY A 501 -18.26 8.95 8.30
N ASP A 502 -18.06 10.02 9.08
CA ASP A 502 -16.74 10.40 9.60
C ASP A 502 -16.11 9.37 10.55
N GLU A 503 -16.93 8.55 11.22
CA GLU A 503 -16.50 7.51 12.17
C GLU A 503 -16.43 6.11 11.52
N ILE A 504 -16.33 6.05 10.20
CA ILE A 504 -16.21 4.78 9.46
C ILE A 504 -15.03 3.94 9.97
N ARG A 505 -15.30 2.67 10.25
CA ARG A 505 -14.30 1.69 10.66
C ARG A 505 -13.89 0.84 9.46
N LEU A 506 -12.68 1.09 8.96
CA LEU A 506 -12.11 0.40 7.81
C LEU A 506 -10.86 -0.38 8.22
N ASP A 507 -10.85 -1.68 7.94
CA ASP A 507 -9.65 -2.48 8.07
C ASP A 507 -8.87 -2.44 6.74
N PRO A 508 -7.65 -1.89 6.71
CA PRO A 508 -6.84 -1.91 5.50
C PRO A 508 -6.41 -3.34 5.18
N VAL A 509 -6.50 -3.72 3.91
CA VAL A 509 -5.92 -4.99 3.46
C VAL A 509 -4.44 -4.78 3.20
N ILE A 510 -3.61 -5.37 4.04
CA ILE A 510 -2.15 -5.24 3.99
C ILE A 510 -1.56 -6.58 3.56
N LEU A 511 -0.70 -6.55 2.55
CA LEU A 511 0.16 -7.69 2.21
C LEU A 511 1.40 -7.67 3.08
N GLU A 512 1.62 -8.75 3.83
CA GLU A 512 2.84 -8.94 4.60
C GLU A 512 4.04 -9.17 3.68
N HIS A 513 5.25 -8.86 4.17
CA HIS A 513 6.46 -9.02 3.37
C HIS A 513 6.93 -10.47 3.31
N GLY A 514 7.17 -10.95 2.09
CA GLY A 514 7.58 -12.33 1.83
C GLY A 514 6.42 -13.25 1.48
N ASP A 515 5.17 -12.80 1.64
CA ASP A 515 4.02 -13.55 1.14
C ASP A 515 3.98 -13.44 -0.39
N HIS A 516 4.39 -14.51 -1.08
CA HIS A 516 4.11 -14.60 -2.51
C HIS A 516 2.60 -14.68 -2.67
N ILE A 517 2.00 -13.66 -3.30
CA ILE A 517 0.55 -13.60 -3.54
C ILE A 517 0.06 -14.92 -4.15
N GLN A 518 0.79 -15.45 -5.14
CA GLN A 518 0.46 -16.73 -5.76
C GLN A 518 0.38 -17.89 -4.76
N HIS A 519 1.29 -18.01 -3.80
CA HIS A 519 1.30 -19.09 -2.81
C HIS A 519 0.13 -18.95 -1.83
N LEU A 520 -0.12 -17.71 -1.37
CA LEU A 520 -1.28 -17.39 -0.52
C LEU A 520 -2.59 -17.78 -1.24
N LEU A 521 -2.74 -17.34 -2.49
CA LEU A 521 -3.92 -17.66 -3.29
C LEU A 521 -4.01 -19.16 -3.61
N GLU A 522 -2.90 -19.83 -3.88
CA GLU A 522 -2.89 -21.28 -4.13
C GLU A 522 -3.39 -22.06 -2.92
N TYR A 523 -2.92 -21.71 -1.73
CA TYR A 523 -3.36 -22.33 -0.49
C TYR A 523 -4.87 -22.14 -0.25
N TYR A 524 -5.39 -20.92 -0.38
CA TYR A 524 -6.80 -20.62 -0.06
C TYR A 524 -7.78 -20.89 -1.20
N MET A 525 -7.36 -20.80 -2.46
CA MET A 525 -8.25 -20.80 -3.64
C MET A 525 -7.92 -21.90 -4.65
N GLY A 526 -6.78 -22.58 -4.48
CA GLY A 526 -6.36 -23.71 -5.30
C GLY A 526 -7.08 -25.01 -4.98
N LYS A 527 -6.53 -26.12 -5.48
CA LYS A 527 -7.08 -27.47 -5.23
C LYS A 527 -7.03 -27.78 -3.74
N ASN A 528 -8.01 -28.54 -3.25
CA ASN A 528 -8.05 -28.91 -1.84
C ASN A 528 -6.94 -29.92 -1.50
N THR A 529 -5.87 -29.46 -0.86
CA THR A 529 -4.75 -30.29 -0.41
C THR A 529 -5.03 -30.89 0.97
N GLN A 530 -4.30 -31.95 1.34
CA GLN A 530 -4.42 -32.56 2.67
C GLN A 530 -4.04 -31.57 3.78
N GLU A 531 -2.98 -30.77 3.58
CA GLU A 531 -2.57 -29.72 4.52
C GLU A 531 -3.68 -28.70 4.77
N ARG A 532 -4.40 -28.29 3.71
CA ARG A 532 -5.55 -27.38 3.84
C ARG A 532 -6.69 -28.04 4.64
N GLN A 533 -6.96 -29.32 4.39
CA GLN A 533 -7.98 -30.06 5.15
C GLN A 533 -7.62 -30.13 6.63
N GLU A 534 -6.38 -30.50 6.95
CA GLU A 534 -5.87 -30.56 8.32
C GLU A 534 -5.92 -29.18 8.99
N PHE A 535 -5.53 -28.11 8.29
CA PHE A 535 -5.67 -26.74 8.77
C PHE A 535 -7.13 -26.38 9.07
N ILE A 536 -8.07 -26.68 8.16
CA ILE A 536 -9.49 -26.42 8.37
C ILE A 536 -10.00 -27.19 9.59
N ILE A 537 -9.65 -28.47 9.73
CA ILE A 537 -10.04 -29.32 10.87
C ILE A 537 -9.51 -28.74 12.18
N ASN A 538 -8.23 -28.38 12.22
CA ASN A 538 -7.57 -27.85 13.42
C ASN A 538 -8.07 -26.45 13.81
N ASN A 539 -8.61 -25.68 12.86
CA ASN A 539 -9.11 -24.33 13.08
C ASN A 539 -10.64 -24.25 13.03
N LEU A 540 -11.34 -25.37 12.94
CA LEU A 540 -12.80 -25.41 12.88
C LEU A 540 -13.36 -24.94 14.22
N ARG A 541 -13.93 -23.74 14.25
CA ARG A 541 -14.68 -23.26 15.41
C ARG A 541 -16.11 -23.78 15.31
N VAL A 542 -16.48 -24.73 16.16
CA VAL A 542 -17.87 -25.16 16.31
C VAL A 542 -18.61 -24.06 17.05
N GLU A 543 -19.40 -23.24 16.34
CA GLU A 543 -20.39 -22.38 16.98
C GLU A 543 -21.48 -23.29 17.57
N LEU A 544 -21.32 -23.67 18.84
CA LEU A 544 -22.39 -24.28 19.60
C LEU A 544 -23.42 -23.19 19.91
N ASP A 545 -24.59 -23.24 19.26
CA ASP A 545 -25.79 -22.53 19.68
C ASP A 545 -26.26 -23.13 21.02
N THR A 546 -25.57 -22.82 22.12
CA THR A 546 -26.09 -23.08 23.46
C THR A 546 -27.20 -22.07 23.72
N VAL A 547 -28.44 -22.52 23.59
CA VAL A 547 -29.61 -21.84 24.14
C VAL A 547 -29.42 -21.80 25.65
N GLU A 548 -28.94 -20.70 26.20
CA GLU A 548 -29.01 -20.46 27.63
C GLU A 548 -30.50 -20.32 27.99
N GLU A 549 -31.08 -21.38 28.55
CA GLU A 549 -32.36 -21.30 29.25
C GLU A 549 -32.24 -20.22 30.32
N ILE A 550 -33.00 -19.14 30.16
CA ILE A 550 -33.21 -18.15 31.20
C ILE A 550 -33.98 -18.87 32.31
N VAL A 551 -33.25 -19.36 33.32
CA VAL A 551 -33.86 -19.81 34.57
C VAL A 551 -34.42 -18.57 35.26
N GLY A 552 -35.74 -18.60 35.47
CA GLY A 552 -36.59 -17.45 35.82
C GLY A 552 -36.42 -16.84 37.20
#